data_AF-A0A0K2ZK32-F1
#
_entry.id   AF-A0A0K2ZK32-F1
#
_cell.length_a   1.000
_cell.length_b   1.000
_cell.length_c   1.000
_cell.angle_alpha   90.00
_cell.angle_beta   90.00
_cell.angle_gamma   90.00
#
_symmetry.space_group_name_H-M   'P 1'
#
loop_
_entity.id
_entity.type
_entity.pdbx_description
1 polymer ?
#
loop_
_entity_poly.entity_id
_entity_poly.type
_entity_poly.pdbx_seq_one_letter_code
_entity_poly.pdbx_strand_id
1 'polypeptide(L)'
;MTPHPDTASPCAVSAALPDPAPAAVLVGLSGGLDSSVLLHALAHQPHYRRAGLRAVHVHHGLHADADAWADHCAGFCAALAIPLQVLRVQVPRDSGHGLEAAARQARRAAFTQLLGEGEWLALAQHRDDQAETFLLRALRASGPDGLAAMQGLRSFAHGMLWRPLLALQRSDLHAYAQRHGLHWIEDPSNADPGFDRNFLRLQLLPLLRQRWPHADAALARSAQLCGEAGALLDDGDQAALEALCEHATAPLSLPPLRALPAPRRARVLRRWVAQAGLPPLPAAGLVAIERSLLHARADASAQFAWHGATLRCWREALYAERDPPPLPGDWQAQWDGRAPLALPDGRHLQLLADAPLGFDAPLQVRLRQGGERVLLPGRVHSQALKQVLQEAAVPPWQRARLPLLFDAGRLLAAGDRIVAAPLHAWLQTRNARLALDAVATPSSPAPH
;
A
#
# COMPACT_ATOMS: atom_id res chain seq x y z
N MET A 1 52.94 -6.67 30.84
CA MET A 1 52.17 -6.74 29.59
C MET A 1 50.83 -7.36 29.92
N THR A 2 49.83 -6.51 30.14
CA THR A 2 48.42 -6.91 30.26
C THR A 2 47.94 -7.46 28.91
N PRO A 3 47.24 -8.60 28.85
CA PRO A 3 46.69 -9.08 27.59
C PRO A 3 45.59 -8.12 27.13
N HIS A 4 45.68 -7.71 25.86
CA HIS A 4 44.59 -7.03 25.15
C HIS A 4 43.34 -7.93 25.16
N PRO A 5 42.13 -7.38 25.34
CA PRO A 5 40.91 -8.16 25.24
C PRO A 5 40.63 -8.48 23.77
N ASP A 6 40.54 -9.77 23.48
CA ASP A 6 39.77 -10.43 22.43
C ASP A 6 39.36 -9.57 21.21
N THR A 7 40.15 -9.69 20.14
CA THR A 7 39.61 -9.65 18.77
C THR A 7 38.72 -10.88 18.55
N ALA A 8 37.55 -10.90 19.20
CA ALA A 8 36.53 -11.90 18.95
C ALA A 8 36.02 -11.72 17.51
N SER A 9 35.94 -12.82 16.75
CA SER A 9 35.31 -12.82 15.42
C SER A 9 33.96 -12.10 15.49
N PRO A 10 33.63 -11.24 14.50
CA PRO A 10 32.38 -10.50 14.52
C PRO A 10 31.21 -11.49 14.60
N CYS A 11 30.31 -11.27 15.57
CA CYS A 11 29.12 -12.10 15.71
C CYS A 11 28.30 -12.01 14.42
N ALA A 12 27.74 -13.14 13.95
CA ALA A 12 26.97 -13.24 12.71
C ALA A 12 25.85 -12.18 12.60
N VAL A 13 25.22 -11.82 13.73
CA VAL A 13 24.22 -10.75 13.81
C VAL A 13 24.81 -9.40 13.43
N SER A 14 25.94 -9.02 14.04
CA SER A 14 26.59 -7.74 13.74
C SER A 14 27.13 -7.68 12.31
N ALA A 15 27.65 -8.80 11.80
CA ALA A 15 28.18 -8.91 10.44
C ALA A 15 27.08 -8.84 9.35
N ALA A 16 25.83 -9.15 9.69
CA ALA A 16 24.70 -9.05 8.76
C ALA A 16 24.18 -7.61 8.57
N LEU A 17 24.63 -6.66 9.39
CA LEU A 17 24.21 -5.26 9.33
C LEU A 17 25.17 -4.45 8.44
N PRO A 18 24.66 -3.69 7.46
CA PRO A 18 25.50 -2.87 6.59
C PRO A 18 26.19 -1.73 7.36
N ASP A 19 27.37 -1.36 6.88
CA ASP A 19 28.16 -0.20 7.31
C ASP A 19 28.67 0.51 6.04
N PRO A 20 28.28 1.79 5.80
CA PRO A 20 27.52 2.69 6.67
C PRO A 20 26.02 2.36 6.78
N ALA A 21 25.34 3.06 7.69
CA ALA A 21 23.89 2.96 7.85
C ALA A 21 23.21 3.49 6.58
N PRO A 22 22.20 2.78 6.04
CA PRO A 22 21.60 3.15 4.77
C PRO A 22 20.70 4.39 4.85
N ALA A 23 20.06 4.60 6.00
CA ALA A 23 19.17 5.73 6.30
C ALA A 23 18.90 5.78 7.82
N ALA A 24 18.06 6.72 8.26
CA ALA A 24 17.40 6.67 9.57
C ALA A 24 16.57 5.38 9.69
N VAL A 25 16.59 4.75 10.86
CA VAL A 25 16.00 3.42 11.08
C VAL A 25 14.95 3.45 12.19
N LEU A 26 13.74 2.99 11.86
CA LEU A 26 12.66 2.71 12.79
C LEU A 26 12.58 1.20 13.03
N VAL A 27 12.89 0.73 14.24
CA VAL A 27 12.82 -0.71 14.59
C VAL A 27 11.44 -1.06 15.14
N GLY A 28 10.78 -2.06 14.56
CA GLY A 28 9.58 -2.66 15.15
C GLY A 28 9.93 -3.55 16.34
N LEU A 29 9.72 -3.08 17.56
CA LEU A 29 10.06 -3.76 18.80
C LEU A 29 8.82 -4.45 19.41
N SER A 30 8.78 -5.77 19.38
CA SER A 30 7.73 -6.54 20.07
C SER A 30 8.09 -6.85 21.53
N GLY A 31 9.37 -6.75 21.88
CA GLY A 31 9.92 -7.14 23.18
C GLY A 31 10.30 -8.63 23.26
N GLY A 32 10.01 -9.41 22.22
CA GLY A 32 10.50 -10.78 22.08
C GLY A 32 11.96 -10.84 21.61
N LEU A 33 12.58 -12.02 21.76
CA LEU A 33 13.99 -12.31 21.48
C LEU A 33 14.51 -11.60 20.22
N ASP A 34 13.90 -11.87 19.06
CA ASP A 34 14.43 -11.45 17.77
C ASP A 34 14.48 -9.92 17.65
N SER A 35 13.40 -9.24 18.08
CA SER A 35 13.31 -7.78 18.03
C SER A 35 14.28 -7.09 18.98
N SER A 36 14.53 -7.70 20.14
CA SER A 36 15.48 -7.22 21.15
C SER A 36 16.92 -7.37 20.64
N VAL A 37 17.25 -8.50 20.01
CA VAL A 37 18.55 -8.73 19.35
C VAL A 37 18.78 -7.72 18.24
N LEU A 38 17.79 -7.50 17.35
CA LEU A 38 17.91 -6.53 16.26
C LEU A 38 18.21 -5.13 16.78
N LEU A 39 17.40 -4.64 17.73
CA LEU A 39 17.56 -3.30 18.28
C LEU A 39 18.92 -3.16 18.98
N HIS A 40 19.30 -4.15 19.78
CA HIS A 40 20.59 -4.14 20.48
C HIS A 40 21.77 -4.10 19.49
N ALA A 41 21.75 -4.93 18.45
CA ALA A 41 22.83 -4.99 17.45
C ALA A 41 22.97 -3.67 16.68
N LEU A 42 21.87 -3.04 16.27
CA LEU A 42 21.88 -1.71 15.64
C LEU A 42 22.38 -0.63 16.61
N ALA A 43 21.92 -0.66 17.87
CA ALA A 43 22.29 0.33 18.88
C ALA A 43 23.78 0.26 19.27
N HIS A 44 24.44 -0.87 19.07
CA HIS A 44 25.88 -1.02 19.32
C HIS A 44 26.77 -0.58 18.15
N GLN A 45 26.16 -0.11 17.05
CA GLN A 45 26.87 0.39 15.88
C GLN A 45 26.68 1.92 15.76
N PRO A 46 27.71 2.74 16.04
CA PRO A 46 27.58 4.19 16.17
C PRO A 46 27.00 4.91 14.94
N HIS A 47 27.20 4.38 13.73
CA HIS A 47 26.63 4.96 12.51
C HIS A 47 25.10 4.92 12.46
N TYR A 48 24.45 3.89 13.01
CA TYR A 48 22.98 3.85 13.07
C TYR A 48 22.41 4.90 14.01
N ARG A 49 23.07 5.15 15.15
CA ARG A 49 22.67 6.23 16.06
C ARG A 49 22.78 7.60 15.39
N ARG A 50 23.91 7.85 14.71
CA ARG A 50 24.12 9.09 13.96
C ARG A 50 23.11 9.28 12.83
N ALA A 51 22.69 8.19 12.19
CA ALA A 51 21.70 8.23 11.11
C ALA A 51 20.26 8.44 11.62
N GLY A 52 19.97 8.25 12.92
CA GLY A 52 18.63 8.37 13.50
C GLY A 52 17.98 7.02 13.78
N LEU A 53 18.48 6.31 14.79
CA LEU A 53 17.91 5.04 15.25
C LEU A 53 16.82 5.29 16.31
N ARG A 54 15.62 4.79 16.05
CA ARG A 54 14.48 4.82 16.99
C ARG A 54 13.68 3.52 16.95
N ALA A 55 12.85 3.28 17.95
CA ALA A 55 12.03 2.08 18.07
C ALA A 55 10.53 2.41 18.19
N VAL A 56 9.70 1.49 17.75
CA VAL A 56 8.24 1.53 17.94
C VAL A 56 7.73 0.20 18.49
N HIS A 57 6.90 0.28 19.52
CA HIS A 57 6.12 -0.82 20.04
C HIS A 57 4.64 -0.63 19.68
N VAL A 58 4.00 -1.66 19.13
CA VAL A 58 2.57 -1.63 18.78
C VAL A 58 1.79 -2.44 19.79
N HIS A 59 1.09 -1.73 20.67
CA HIS A 59 0.25 -2.31 21.71
C HIS A 59 -1.15 -2.61 21.15
N HIS A 60 -1.45 -3.88 20.92
CA HIS A 60 -2.72 -4.33 20.33
C HIS A 60 -3.86 -4.49 21.35
N GLY A 61 -3.58 -4.44 22.66
CA GLY A 61 -4.61 -4.52 23.71
C GLY A 61 -5.41 -5.82 23.72
N LEU A 62 -4.84 -6.91 23.20
CA LEU A 62 -5.50 -8.21 23.13
C LEU A 62 -5.11 -9.14 24.29
N HIS A 63 -3.94 -8.93 24.90
CA HIS A 63 -3.40 -9.78 25.96
C HIS A 63 -3.45 -9.04 27.29
N ALA A 64 -3.66 -9.78 28.39
CA ALA A 64 -3.69 -9.21 29.74
C ALA A 64 -2.34 -8.55 30.11
N ASP A 65 -1.24 -9.14 29.66
CA ASP A 65 0.12 -8.64 29.91
C ASP A 65 0.60 -7.55 28.94
N ALA A 66 -0.26 -7.07 28.03
CA ALA A 66 0.16 -6.14 26.96
C ALA A 66 0.75 -4.83 27.51
N ASP A 67 0.22 -4.32 28.62
CA ASP A 67 0.78 -3.13 29.28
C ASP A 67 2.17 -3.42 29.88
N ALA A 68 2.35 -4.57 30.55
CA ALA A 68 3.65 -4.99 31.08
C ALA A 68 4.69 -5.19 29.96
N TRP A 69 4.27 -5.66 28.78
CA TRP A 69 5.14 -5.78 27.62
C TRP A 69 5.61 -4.42 27.08
N ALA A 70 4.73 -3.42 27.10
CA ALA A 70 5.09 -2.05 26.74
C ALA A 70 6.10 -1.45 27.74
N ASP A 71 5.92 -1.68 29.04
CA ASP A 71 6.84 -1.23 30.09
C ASP A 71 8.21 -1.89 29.95
N HIS A 72 8.26 -3.19 29.66
CA HIS A 72 9.51 -3.90 29.37
C HIS A 72 10.24 -3.29 28.16
N CYS A 73 9.52 -3.03 27.06
CA CYS A 73 10.10 -2.37 25.89
C CYS A 73 10.63 -0.97 26.22
N ALA A 74 9.91 -0.20 27.03
CA ALA A 74 10.34 1.12 27.49
C ALA A 74 11.62 1.07 28.31
N GLY A 75 11.71 0.14 29.27
CA GLY A 75 12.91 -0.09 30.06
C GLY A 75 14.12 -0.50 29.19
N PHE A 76 13.91 -1.40 28.22
CA PHE A 76 14.95 -1.85 27.30
C PHE A 76 15.49 -0.72 26.42
N CYS A 77 14.60 0.09 25.85
CA CYS A 77 14.98 1.26 25.06
C CYS A 77 15.69 2.34 25.90
N ALA A 78 15.23 2.58 27.13
CA ALA A 78 15.86 3.52 28.06
C ALA A 78 17.30 3.10 28.40
N ALA A 79 17.53 1.81 28.68
CA ALA A 79 18.86 1.27 28.96
C ALA A 79 19.83 1.43 27.76
N LEU A 80 19.30 1.38 26.54
CA LEU A 80 20.09 1.59 25.31
C LEU A 80 20.18 3.06 24.88
N ALA A 81 19.52 3.98 25.58
CA ALA A 81 19.34 5.37 25.18
C ALA A 81 18.80 5.52 23.73
N ILE A 82 17.74 4.75 23.41
CA ILE A 82 17.04 4.80 22.12
C ILE A 82 15.62 5.35 22.33
N PRO A 83 15.16 6.34 21.53
CA PRO A 83 13.79 6.81 21.58
C PRO A 83 12.79 5.68 21.27
N LEU A 84 11.78 5.50 22.12
CA LEU A 84 10.68 4.55 21.91
C LEU A 84 9.37 5.30 21.75
N GLN A 85 8.60 4.91 20.73
CA GLN A 85 7.21 5.28 20.59
C GLN A 85 6.30 4.07 20.84
N VAL A 86 5.36 4.19 21.78
CA VAL A 86 4.34 3.16 22.02
C VAL A 86 3.04 3.59 21.38
N LEU A 87 2.57 2.86 20.38
CA LEU A 87 1.30 3.12 19.71
C LEU A 87 0.25 2.08 20.09
N ARG A 88 -0.85 2.55 20.69
CA ARG A 88 -2.02 1.70 20.97
C ARG A 88 -2.90 1.63 19.73
N VAL A 89 -3.18 0.42 19.26
CA VAL A 89 -4.03 0.16 18.09
C VAL A 89 -5.27 -0.61 18.49
N GLN A 90 -6.38 -0.30 17.84
CA GLN A 90 -7.60 -1.09 17.96
C GLN A 90 -7.58 -2.19 16.89
N VAL A 91 -7.73 -3.44 17.31
CA VAL A 91 -7.84 -4.59 16.40
C VAL A 91 -9.31 -4.95 16.23
N PRO A 92 -9.89 -4.79 15.03
CA PRO A 92 -11.27 -5.20 14.77
C PRO A 92 -11.42 -6.71 14.95
N ARG A 93 -12.36 -7.13 15.81
CA ARG A 93 -12.63 -8.55 16.07
C ARG A 93 -13.48 -9.21 14.96
N ASP A 94 -14.25 -8.41 14.22
CA ASP A 94 -15.25 -8.89 13.26
C ASP A 94 -14.81 -8.76 11.78
N SER A 95 -13.51 -8.74 11.50
CA SER A 95 -13.00 -8.47 10.15
C SER A 95 -13.20 -9.60 9.13
N GLY A 96 -13.79 -10.74 9.53
CA GLY A 96 -13.97 -11.93 8.67
C GLY A 96 -12.67 -12.65 8.26
N HIS A 97 -11.50 -12.09 8.58
CA HIS A 97 -10.18 -12.61 8.21
C HIS A 97 -9.40 -13.26 9.37
N GLY A 98 -10.03 -13.37 10.55
CA GLY A 98 -9.41 -13.87 11.78
C GLY A 98 -8.60 -12.81 12.52
N LEU A 99 -8.41 -13.01 13.83
CA LEU A 99 -7.77 -12.04 14.73
C LEU A 99 -6.30 -11.75 14.36
N GLU A 100 -5.54 -12.76 13.92
CA GLU A 100 -4.14 -12.61 13.52
C GLU A 100 -3.97 -11.69 12.32
N ALA A 101 -4.82 -11.86 11.29
CA ALA A 101 -4.79 -11.02 10.09
C ALA A 101 -5.16 -9.57 10.42
N ALA A 102 -6.17 -9.37 11.28
CA ALA A 102 -6.59 -8.04 11.74
C ALA A 102 -5.48 -7.35 12.55
N ALA A 103 -4.84 -8.06 13.49
CA ALA A 103 -3.73 -7.53 14.27
C ALA A 103 -2.53 -7.17 13.37
N ARG A 104 -2.22 -8.02 12.39
CA ARG A 104 -1.16 -7.76 11.40
C ARG A 104 -1.47 -6.52 10.55
N GLN A 105 -2.72 -6.32 10.15
CA GLN A 105 -3.15 -5.14 9.40
C GLN A 105 -3.03 -3.87 10.25
N ALA A 106 -3.53 -3.89 11.49
CA ALA A 106 -3.42 -2.77 12.43
C ALA A 106 -1.95 -2.39 12.68
N ARG A 107 -1.08 -3.38 12.88
CA ARG A 107 0.37 -3.16 13.02
C ARG A 107 1.00 -2.53 11.78
N ARG A 108 0.62 -2.98 10.58
CA ARG A 108 1.11 -2.38 9.33
C ARG A 108 0.64 -0.94 9.18
N ALA A 109 -0.61 -0.64 9.51
CA ALA A 109 -1.14 0.72 9.47
C ALA A 109 -0.39 1.64 10.45
N ALA A 110 -0.13 1.17 11.67
CA ALA A 110 0.71 1.86 12.65
C ALA A 110 2.10 2.19 12.09
N PHE A 111 2.77 1.21 11.48
CA PHE A 111 4.08 1.46 10.89
C PHE A 111 4.03 2.44 9.72
N THR A 112 3.00 2.37 8.87
CA THR A 112 2.81 3.32 7.78
C THR A 112 2.63 4.75 8.28
N GLN A 113 1.88 4.95 9.37
CA GLN A 113 1.66 6.27 9.97
C GLN A 113 2.94 6.85 10.59
N LEU A 114 3.78 5.99 11.17
CA LEU A 114 4.93 6.42 11.97
C LEU A 114 6.23 6.54 11.22
N LEU A 115 6.39 5.81 10.12
CA LEU A 115 7.60 5.89 9.30
C LEU A 115 7.76 7.34 8.81
N GLY A 116 8.97 7.88 8.79
CA GLY A 116 9.28 9.19 8.19
C GLY A 116 9.69 9.05 6.72
N GLU A 117 9.68 10.16 5.97
CA GLU A 117 10.12 10.20 4.57
C GLU A 117 11.56 9.67 4.43
N GLY A 118 11.77 8.68 3.55
CA GLY A 118 13.07 8.06 3.31
C GLY A 118 13.59 7.16 4.44
N GLU A 119 12.87 7.01 5.56
CA GLU A 119 13.29 6.11 6.67
C GLU A 119 13.15 4.63 6.31
N TRP A 120 13.90 3.79 7.02
CA TRP A 120 13.87 2.33 6.91
C TRP A 120 13.21 1.70 8.14
N LEU A 121 12.08 1.03 7.93
CA LEU A 121 11.44 0.17 8.92
C LEU A 121 12.19 -1.16 9.01
N ALA A 122 12.88 -1.42 10.12
CA ALA A 122 13.57 -2.67 10.38
C ALA A 122 12.69 -3.65 11.16
N LEU A 123 12.56 -4.89 10.67
CA LEU A 123 11.87 -5.97 11.36
C LEU A 123 12.79 -7.19 11.53
N ALA A 124 12.69 -7.84 12.69
CA ALA A 124 13.58 -8.93 13.08
C ALA A 124 13.19 -10.31 12.54
N GLN A 125 12.63 -10.37 11.32
CA GLN A 125 12.37 -11.68 10.72
C GLN A 125 13.67 -12.39 10.34
N HIS A 126 13.72 -13.70 10.60
CA HIS A 126 14.89 -14.54 10.41
C HIS A 126 14.62 -15.72 9.46
N ARG A 127 15.59 -16.63 9.28
CA ARG A 127 15.52 -17.70 8.28
C ARG A 127 14.39 -18.70 8.54
N ASP A 128 14.13 -19.05 9.80
CA ASP A 128 13.00 -19.94 10.14
C ASP A 128 11.66 -19.29 9.73
N ASP A 129 11.49 -17.98 9.92
CA ASP A 129 10.29 -17.27 9.45
C ASP A 129 10.14 -17.35 7.92
N GLN A 130 11.26 -17.36 7.20
CA GLN A 130 11.28 -17.52 5.75
C GLN A 130 10.83 -18.93 5.36
N ALA A 131 11.29 -19.96 6.06
CA ALA A 131 10.87 -21.34 5.85
C ALA A 131 9.37 -21.53 6.14
N GLU A 132 8.87 -20.98 7.26
CA GLU A 132 7.43 -20.95 7.59
C GLU A 132 6.63 -20.27 6.47
N THR A 133 7.06 -19.09 6.02
CA THR A 133 6.38 -18.32 4.97
C THR A 133 6.37 -19.08 3.65
N PHE A 134 7.49 -19.72 3.29
CA PHE A 134 7.59 -20.54 2.08
C PHE A 134 6.58 -21.70 2.12
N LEU A 135 6.54 -22.46 3.23
CA LEU A 135 5.62 -23.59 3.39
C LEU A 135 4.16 -23.14 3.34
N LEU A 136 3.78 -22.07 4.04
CA LEU A 136 2.41 -21.54 3.97
C LEU A 136 2.01 -21.15 2.54
N ARG A 137 2.94 -20.54 1.78
CA ARG A 137 2.66 -20.14 0.40
C ARG A 137 2.63 -21.33 -0.55
N ALA A 138 3.47 -22.33 -0.35
CA ALA A 138 3.46 -23.58 -1.10
C ALA A 138 2.15 -24.36 -0.89
N LEU A 139 1.69 -24.49 0.36
CA LEU A 139 0.41 -25.13 0.71
C LEU A 139 -0.80 -24.38 0.13
N ARG A 140 -0.66 -23.09 -0.19
CA ARG A 140 -1.67 -22.26 -0.85
C ARG A 140 -1.52 -22.23 -2.38
N ALA A 141 -0.75 -23.15 -2.96
CA ALA A 141 -0.50 -23.26 -4.40
C ALA A 141 0.03 -21.96 -5.03
N SER A 142 0.90 -21.24 -4.31
CA SER A 142 1.52 -20.02 -4.83
C SER A 142 2.49 -20.34 -5.97
N GLY A 143 2.47 -19.52 -7.03
CA GLY A 143 3.50 -19.55 -8.08
C GLY A 143 4.83 -18.94 -7.62
N PRO A 144 5.86 -18.87 -8.49
CA PRO A 144 7.22 -18.42 -8.14
C PRO A 144 7.29 -17.08 -7.40
N ASP A 145 6.54 -16.07 -7.84
CA ASP A 145 6.48 -14.76 -7.15
C ASP A 145 5.97 -14.85 -5.72
N GLY A 146 5.01 -15.75 -5.49
CA GLY A 146 4.53 -16.05 -4.14
C GLY A 146 5.56 -16.87 -3.38
N LEU A 147 6.14 -17.91 -3.97
CA LEU A 147 7.15 -18.75 -3.30
C LEU A 147 8.43 -17.98 -2.93
N ALA A 148 8.70 -16.83 -3.54
CA ALA A 148 9.76 -15.91 -3.12
C ALA A 148 9.65 -15.40 -1.67
N ALA A 149 8.55 -15.71 -0.96
CA ALA A 149 8.35 -15.46 0.47
C ALA A 149 8.61 -13.99 0.88
N MET A 150 9.48 -13.73 1.86
CA MET A 150 9.86 -12.37 2.25
C MET A 150 11.12 -11.92 1.50
N GLN A 151 11.13 -10.65 1.10
CA GLN A 151 12.30 -9.97 0.56
C GLN A 151 13.08 -9.28 1.69
N GLY A 152 14.41 -9.28 1.60
CA GLY A 152 15.28 -8.63 2.59
C GLY A 152 15.10 -7.10 2.64
N LEU A 153 14.82 -6.49 1.49
CA LEU A 153 14.57 -5.06 1.34
C LEU A 153 13.46 -4.84 0.30
N ARG A 154 12.49 -3.97 0.60
CA ARG A 154 11.43 -3.58 -0.35
C ARG A 154 10.83 -2.22 0.01
N SER A 155 10.19 -1.56 -0.94
CA SER A 155 9.42 -0.33 -0.68
C SER A 155 8.28 -0.58 0.32
N PHE A 156 8.06 0.38 1.20
CA PHE A 156 6.98 0.36 2.19
C PHE A 156 6.61 1.78 2.60
N ALA A 157 5.34 2.15 2.40
CA ALA A 157 4.89 3.54 2.53
C ALA A 157 5.81 4.47 1.73
N HIS A 158 6.25 5.58 2.32
CA HIS A 158 7.22 6.54 1.77
C HIS A 158 8.68 6.25 2.15
N GLY A 159 8.97 5.01 2.53
CA GLY A 159 10.31 4.54 2.90
C GLY A 159 10.55 3.08 2.50
N MET A 160 11.39 2.39 3.26
CA MET A 160 11.78 1.00 3.00
C MET A 160 11.41 0.08 4.15
N LEU A 161 11.08 -1.17 3.86
CA LEU A 161 10.96 -2.26 4.82
C LEU A 161 12.17 -3.19 4.68
N TRP A 162 12.91 -3.33 5.77
CA TRP A 162 14.19 -4.01 5.84
C TRP A 162 14.18 -5.15 6.86
N ARG A 163 14.75 -6.30 6.47
CA ARG A 163 14.85 -7.52 7.27
C ARG A 163 16.30 -8.00 7.31
N PRO A 164 17.16 -7.38 8.12
CA PRO A 164 18.59 -7.71 8.14
C PRO A 164 18.88 -9.15 8.55
N LEU A 165 18.05 -9.71 9.43
CA LEU A 165 18.30 -11.02 10.04
C LEU A 165 17.79 -12.19 9.19
N LEU A 166 17.22 -11.93 8.00
CA LEU A 166 16.48 -12.92 7.21
C LEU A 166 17.32 -14.13 6.78
N ALA A 167 18.64 -13.96 6.68
CA ALA A 167 19.58 -15.05 6.35
C ALA A 167 20.06 -15.85 7.58
N LEU A 168 19.87 -15.32 8.79
CA LEU A 168 20.37 -15.90 10.04
C LEU A 168 19.38 -16.89 10.64
N GLN A 169 19.88 -17.87 11.38
CA GLN A 169 19.03 -18.84 12.09
C GLN A 169 18.57 -18.26 13.42
N ARG A 170 17.43 -18.72 13.92
CA ARG A 170 16.99 -18.32 15.27
C ARG A 170 18.02 -18.66 16.37
N SER A 171 18.79 -19.73 16.20
CA SER A 171 19.86 -20.10 17.13
C SER A 171 21.00 -19.07 17.20
N ASP A 172 21.31 -18.40 16.10
CA ASP A 172 22.33 -17.34 16.07
C ASP A 172 21.86 -16.13 16.89
N LEU A 173 20.58 -15.78 16.78
CA LEU A 173 19.93 -14.72 17.56
C LEU A 173 19.90 -15.07 19.04
N HIS A 174 19.58 -16.31 19.38
CA HIS A 174 19.61 -16.80 20.76
C HIS A 174 21.02 -16.74 21.36
N ALA A 175 22.03 -17.20 20.63
CA ALA A 175 23.43 -17.13 21.06
C ALA A 175 23.90 -15.68 21.27
N TYR A 176 23.49 -14.77 20.38
CA TYR A 176 23.74 -13.33 20.55
C TYR A 176 23.10 -12.81 21.85
N ALA A 177 21.83 -13.12 22.08
CA ALA A 177 21.11 -12.65 23.26
C ALA A 177 21.76 -13.14 24.56
N GLN A 178 22.16 -14.41 24.61
CA GLN A 178 22.87 -14.99 25.75
C GLN A 178 24.24 -14.32 25.97
N ARG A 179 25.03 -14.14 24.90
CA ARG A 179 26.34 -13.49 24.96
C ARG A 179 26.27 -12.07 25.51
N HIS A 180 25.20 -11.35 25.20
CA HIS A 180 25.00 -9.96 25.61
C HIS A 180 24.10 -9.81 26.86
N GLY A 181 23.69 -10.91 27.50
CA GLY A 181 22.87 -10.88 28.71
C GLY A 181 21.51 -10.21 28.50
N LEU A 182 20.90 -10.36 27.32
CA LEU A 182 19.60 -9.76 27.01
C LEU A 182 18.48 -10.52 27.72
N HIS A 183 17.49 -9.77 28.19
CA HIS A 183 16.24 -10.30 28.70
C HIS A 183 15.13 -9.96 27.71
N TRP A 184 14.20 -10.89 27.47
CA TRP A 184 13.11 -10.71 26.52
C TRP A 184 11.81 -11.32 27.04
N ILE A 185 10.69 -10.93 26.44
CA ILE A 185 9.37 -11.47 26.72
C ILE A 185 9.16 -12.79 25.97
N GLU A 186 8.60 -13.77 26.66
CA GLU A 186 8.05 -14.98 26.07
C GLU A 186 6.52 -14.87 26.01
N ASP A 187 6.00 -14.58 24.82
CA ASP A 187 4.55 -14.48 24.61
C ASP A 187 3.91 -15.88 24.59
N PRO A 188 2.98 -16.20 25.53
CA PRO A 188 2.32 -17.51 25.62
C PRO A 188 1.59 -17.92 24.35
N SER A 189 1.10 -16.97 23.55
CA SER A 189 0.38 -17.28 22.32
C SER A 189 1.28 -17.94 21.25
N ASN A 190 2.60 -17.80 21.35
CA ASN A 190 3.55 -18.51 20.48
C ASN A 190 3.58 -20.03 20.71
N ALA A 191 3.03 -20.50 21.83
CA ALA A 191 2.92 -21.93 22.15
C ALA A 191 1.60 -22.56 21.68
N ASP A 192 0.66 -21.77 21.16
CA ASP A 192 -0.66 -22.25 20.72
C ASP A 192 -0.58 -22.82 19.28
N PRO A 193 -0.72 -24.15 19.07
CA PRO A 193 -0.67 -24.75 17.74
C PRO A 193 -1.93 -24.50 16.89
N GLY A 194 -2.96 -23.84 17.43
CA GLY A 194 -4.20 -23.54 16.70
C GLY A 194 -4.02 -22.57 15.52
N PHE A 195 -2.92 -21.82 15.49
CA PHE A 195 -2.54 -20.95 14.37
C PHE A 195 -1.65 -21.70 13.37
N ASP A 196 -1.95 -21.63 12.07
CA ASP A 196 -1.20 -22.29 10.99
C ASP A 196 0.32 -22.11 11.14
N ARG A 197 0.75 -20.89 11.47
CA ARG A 197 2.17 -20.55 11.59
C ARG A 197 2.83 -21.21 12.81
N ASN A 198 2.14 -21.23 13.94
CA ASN A 198 2.62 -21.91 15.15
C ASN A 198 2.65 -23.42 14.94
N PHE A 199 1.65 -24.00 14.27
CA PHE A 199 1.67 -25.41 13.89
C PHE A 199 2.91 -25.77 13.05
N LEU A 200 3.24 -24.96 12.04
CA LEU A 200 4.45 -25.18 11.24
C LEU A 200 5.72 -25.14 12.10
N ARG A 201 5.83 -24.16 12.99
CA ARG A 201 6.99 -23.96 13.87
C ARG A 201 7.15 -25.06 14.92
N LEU A 202 6.05 -25.48 15.55
CA LEU A 202 6.06 -26.37 16.71
C LEU A 202 5.99 -27.85 16.30
N GLN A 203 5.37 -28.17 15.17
CA GLN A 203 5.11 -29.56 14.75
C GLN A 203 5.88 -29.92 13.48
N LEU A 204 5.66 -29.17 12.38
CA LEU A 204 6.15 -29.60 11.06
C LEU A 204 7.65 -29.40 10.88
N LEU A 205 8.19 -28.20 11.14
CA LEU A 205 9.61 -27.91 10.97
C LEU A 205 10.51 -28.80 11.85
N PRO A 206 10.19 -29.06 13.14
CA PRO A 206 10.93 -30.02 13.94
C PRO A 206 10.96 -31.42 13.31
N LEU A 207 9.84 -31.91 12.79
CA LEU A 207 9.77 -33.20 12.11
C LEU A 207 10.63 -33.23 10.83
N LEU A 208 10.60 -32.16 10.04
CA LEU A 208 11.46 -32.04 8.85
C LEU A 208 12.94 -32.04 9.22
N ARG A 209 13.33 -31.32 10.29
CA ARG A 209 14.71 -31.23 10.77
C ARG A 209 15.26 -32.57 11.25
N GLN A 210 14.41 -33.45 11.80
CA GLN A 210 14.82 -34.80 12.21
C GLN A 210 15.34 -35.63 11.03
N ARG A 211 14.74 -35.50 9.85
CA ARG A 211 15.17 -36.21 8.64
C ARG A 211 16.17 -35.43 7.79
N TRP A 212 15.97 -34.11 7.68
CA TRP A 212 16.78 -33.20 6.89
C TRP A 212 17.24 -32.04 7.78
N PRO A 213 18.42 -32.14 8.44
CA PRO A 213 18.90 -31.14 9.38
C PRO A 213 19.00 -29.71 8.82
N HIS A 214 19.09 -29.56 7.49
CA HIS A 214 19.19 -28.28 6.80
C HIS A 214 17.88 -27.82 6.14
N ALA A 215 16.73 -28.39 6.54
CA ALA A 215 15.43 -28.11 5.92
C ALA A 215 15.11 -26.60 5.84
N ASP A 216 15.33 -25.83 6.91
CA ASP A 216 15.03 -24.40 6.92
C ASP A 216 15.89 -23.63 5.91
N ALA A 217 17.18 -23.97 5.84
CA ALA A 217 18.11 -23.37 4.90
C ALA A 217 17.75 -23.70 3.46
N ALA A 218 17.36 -24.95 3.19
CA ALA A 218 16.91 -25.39 1.87
C ALA A 218 15.63 -24.65 1.44
N LEU A 219 14.63 -24.55 2.32
CA LEU A 219 13.37 -23.84 2.04
C LEU A 219 13.61 -22.34 1.81
N ALA A 220 14.44 -21.70 2.64
CA ALA A 220 14.81 -20.31 2.46
C ALA A 220 15.59 -20.08 1.15
N ARG A 221 16.48 -21.01 0.77
CA ARG A 221 17.20 -20.96 -0.50
C ARG A 221 16.26 -21.13 -1.69
N SER A 222 15.27 -22.03 -1.61
CA SER A 222 14.23 -22.15 -2.64
C SER A 222 13.44 -20.85 -2.80
N ALA A 223 13.08 -20.19 -1.68
CA ALA A 223 12.45 -18.87 -1.75
C ALA A 223 13.33 -17.84 -2.46
N GLN A 224 14.62 -17.78 -2.13
CA GLN A 224 15.57 -16.90 -2.80
C GLN A 224 15.65 -17.17 -4.30
N LEU A 225 15.81 -18.44 -4.72
CA LEU A 225 15.87 -18.84 -6.13
C LEU A 225 14.58 -18.48 -6.89
N CYS A 226 13.41 -18.63 -6.26
CA CYS A 226 12.15 -18.18 -6.84
C CYS A 226 12.11 -16.65 -7.03
N GLY A 227 12.66 -15.89 -6.07
CA GLY A 227 12.80 -14.44 -6.18
C GLY A 227 13.77 -14.01 -7.30
N GLU A 228 14.92 -14.65 -7.39
CA GLU A 228 15.91 -14.42 -8.46
C GLU A 228 15.31 -14.72 -9.84
N ALA A 229 14.60 -15.84 -9.99
CA ALA A 229 13.90 -16.18 -11.23
C ALA A 229 12.81 -15.14 -11.59
N GLY A 230 12.07 -14.64 -10.61
CA GLY A 230 11.09 -13.57 -10.82
C GLY A 230 11.71 -12.25 -11.25
N ALA A 231 12.86 -11.89 -10.67
CA ALA A 231 13.58 -10.66 -10.99
C ALA A 231 14.11 -10.64 -12.43
N LEU A 232 14.55 -11.79 -12.97
CA LEU A 232 14.97 -11.91 -14.37
C LEU A 232 13.85 -11.58 -15.39
N LEU A 233 12.59 -11.61 -14.96
CA LEU A 233 11.43 -11.32 -15.80
C LEU A 233 10.96 -9.87 -15.68
N ASP A 234 11.44 -9.11 -14.69
CA ASP A 234 10.88 -7.82 -14.32
C ASP A 234 11.01 -6.76 -15.41
N ASP A 235 12.15 -6.69 -16.10
CA ASP A 235 12.37 -5.73 -17.20
C ASP A 235 11.41 -6.00 -18.37
N GLY A 236 11.20 -7.29 -18.68
CA GLY A 236 10.24 -7.70 -19.69
C GLY A 236 8.81 -7.35 -19.30
N ASP A 237 8.43 -7.57 -18.05
CA ASP A 237 7.08 -7.21 -17.57
C ASP A 237 6.86 -5.70 -17.55
N GLN A 238 7.90 -4.93 -17.21
CA GLN A 238 7.85 -3.47 -17.21
C GLN A 238 7.67 -2.94 -18.64
N ALA A 239 8.48 -3.39 -19.60
CA ALA A 239 8.33 -3.00 -20.99
C ALA A 239 6.97 -3.42 -21.57
N ALA A 240 6.46 -4.59 -21.17
CA ALA A 240 5.11 -5.01 -21.56
C ALA A 240 4.04 -4.11 -20.96
N LEU A 241 4.18 -3.65 -19.71
CA LEU A 241 3.25 -2.72 -19.07
C LEU A 241 3.24 -1.35 -19.76
N GLU A 242 4.42 -0.81 -20.06
CA GLU A 242 4.58 0.49 -20.74
C GLU A 242 3.94 0.50 -22.15
N ALA A 243 3.91 -0.64 -22.82
CA ALA A 243 3.20 -0.79 -24.10
C ALA A 243 1.66 -0.82 -23.96
N LEU A 244 1.13 -0.99 -22.74
CA LEU A 244 -0.30 -1.16 -22.46
C LEU A 244 -0.99 0.09 -21.89
N CYS A 245 -0.25 0.99 -21.26
CA CYS A 245 -0.78 2.21 -20.65
C CYS A 245 0.22 3.37 -20.74
N GLU A 246 -0.29 4.59 -20.88
CA GLU A 246 0.53 5.81 -20.98
C GLU A 246 1.29 6.13 -19.69
N HIS A 247 0.70 5.80 -18.53
CA HIS A 247 1.29 6.01 -17.22
C HIS A 247 0.68 5.05 -16.18
N ALA A 248 1.29 4.98 -14.98
CA ALA A 248 0.93 4.04 -13.91
C ALA A 248 -0.56 4.07 -13.48
N THR A 249 -1.19 5.25 -13.53
CA THR A 249 -2.62 5.43 -13.18
C THR A 249 -3.57 5.41 -14.38
N ALA A 250 -3.06 5.20 -15.59
CA ALA A 250 -3.88 5.14 -16.80
C ALA A 250 -4.57 3.77 -16.90
N PRO A 251 -5.74 3.71 -17.55
CA PRO A 251 -6.36 2.43 -17.85
C PRO A 251 -5.49 1.60 -18.80
N LEU A 252 -5.51 0.27 -18.65
CA LEU A 252 -4.78 -0.64 -19.53
C LEU A 252 -5.57 -0.93 -20.81
N SER A 253 -4.93 -0.85 -21.95
CA SER A 253 -5.50 -1.27 -23.24
C SER A 253 -5.69 -2.80 -23.29
N LEU A 254 -6.92 -3.25 -23.52
CA LEU A 254 -7.27 -4.67 -23.57
C LEU A 254 -6.74 -5.42 -24.80
N PRO A 255 -6.75 -4.87 -26.03
CA PRO A 255 -6.25 -5.60 -27.20
C PRO A 255 -4.79 -6.09 -27.06
N PRO A 256 -3.80 -5.24 -26.72
CA PRO A 256 -2.43 -5.71 -26.50
C PRO A 256 -2.30 -6.60 -25.24
N LEU A 257 -3.11 -6.37 -24.21
CA LEU A 257 -3.15 -7.24 -23.02
C LEU A 257 -3.60 -8.68 -23.36
N ARG A 258 -4.58 -8.82 -24.26
CA ARG A 258 -5.06 -10.12 -24.76
C ARG A 258 -3.99 -10.87 -25.56
N ALA A 259 -3.10 -10.16 -26.23
CA ALA A 259 -2.00 -10.76 -27.00
C ALA A 259 -0.89 -11.34 -26.11
N LEU A 260 -0.78 -10.92 -24.85
CA LEU A 260 0.20 -11.48 -23.91
C LEU A 260 -0.16 -12.92 -23.53
N PRO A 261 0.83 -13.83 -23.37
CA PRO A 261 0.61 -15.13 -22.75
C PRO A 261 0.04 -14.97 -21.34
N ALA A 262 -0.90 -15.84 -20.94
CA ALA A 262 -1.58 -15.75 -19.64
C ALA A 262 -0.63 -15.60 -18.42
N PRO A 263 0.52 -16.32 -18.34
CA PRO A 263 1.48 -16.11 -17.25
C PRO A 263 2.07 -14.70 -17.20
N ARG A 264 2.41 -14.12 -18.36
CA ARG A 264 2.96 -12.76 -18.46
C ARG A 264 1.89 -11.71 -18.18
N ARG A 265 0.67 -11.91 -18.69
CA ARG A 265 -0.49 -11.07 -18.40
C ARG A 265 -0.75 -10.97 -16.89
N ALA A 266 -0.72 -12.10 -16.18
CA ALA A 266 -0.90 -12.11 -14.73
C ALA A 266 0.16 -11.29 -13.96
N ARG A 267 1.42 -11.33 -14.41
CA ARG A 267 2.52 -10.55 -13.83
C ARG A 267 2.36 -9.05 -14.10
N VAL A 268 2.08 -8.68 -15.35
CA VAL A 268 1.82 -7.30 -15.78
C VAL A 268 0.62 -6.70 -15.03
N LEU A 269 -0.47 -7.44 -14.87
CA LEU A 269 -1.65 -6.98 -14.13
C LEU A 269 -1.35 -6.71 -12.65
N ARG A 270 -0.58 -7.58 -11.99
CA ARG A 270 -0.17 -7.35 -10.60
C ARG A 270 0.75 -6.13 -10.47
N ARG A 271 1.66 -5.95 -11.42
CA ARG A 271 2.57 -4.80 -11.48
C ARG A 271 1.80 -3.49 -11.68
N TRP A 272 0.87 -3.46 -12.63
CA TRP A 272 -0.01 -2.31 -12.88
C TRP A 272 -0.81 -1.92 -11.63
N VAL A 273 -1.47 -2.88 -10.97
CA VAL A 273 -2.21 -2.64 -9.73
C VAL A 273 -1.30 -2.10 -8.62
N ALA A 274 -0.08 -2.61 -8.51
CA ALA A 274 0.89 -2.11 -7.53
C ALA A 274 1.35 -0.68 -7.84
N GLN A 275 1.64 -0.36 -9.11
CA GLN A 275 2.03 0.99 -9.54
C GLN A 275 0.90 2.02 -9.40
N ALA A 276 -0.36 1.58 -9.54
CA ALA A 276 -1.53 2.39 -9.26
C ALA A 276 -1.76 2.64 -7.75
N GLY A 277 -0.92 2.10 -6.86
CA GLY A 277 -1.05 2.26 -5.41
C GLY A 277 -2.23 1.49 -4.79
N LEU A 278 -2.75 0.49 -5.51
CA LEU A 278 -3.91 -0.29 -5.09
C LEU A 278 -3.51 -1.53 -4.25
N PRO A 279 -4.44 -2.09 -3.45
CA PRO A 279 -4.20 -3.33 -2.73
C PRO A 279 -3.79 -4.46 -3.69
N PRO A 280 -2.88 -5.38 -3.28
CA PRO A 280 -2.40 -6.46 -4.13
C PRO A 280 -3.54 -7.24 -4.78
N LEU A 281 -3.47 -7.45 -6.10
CA LEU A 281 -4.50 -8.16 -6.86
C LEU A 281 -4.54 -9.65 -6.46
N PRO A 282 -5.65 -10.16 -5.89
CA PRO A 282 -5.77 -11.56 -5.49
C PRO A 282 -5.87 -12.49 -6.71
N ALA A 283 -5.61 -13.78 -6.50
CA ALA A 283 -5.76 -14.80 -7.54
C ALA A 283 -7.19 -14.83 -8.13
N ALA A 284 -8.22 -14.64 -7.30
CA ALA A 284 -9.61 -14.52 -7.75
C ALA A 284 -9.81 -13.34 -8.72
N GLY A 285 -9.07 -12.25 -8.55
CA GLY A 285 -9.11 -11.09 -9.45
C GLY A 285 -8.52 -11.42 -10.82
N LEU A 286 -7.40 -12.13 -10.86
CA LEU A 286 -6.85 -12.63 -12.13
C LEU A 286 -7.83 -13.57 -12.83
N VAL A 287 -8.44 -14.50 -12.10
CA VAL A 287 -9.46 -15.40 -12.64
C VAL A 287 -10.66 -14.61 -13.19
N ALA A 288 -11.14 -13.58 -12.48
CA ALA A 288 -12.22 -12.73 -12.94
C ALA A 288 -11.84 -11.93 -14.21
N ILE A 289 -10.59 -11.48 -14.32
CA ILE A 289 -10.08 -10.82 -15.51
C ILE A 289 -10.13 -11.78 -16.71
N GLU A 290 -9.55 -12.96 -16.57
CA GLU A 290 -9.49 -13.98 -17.63
C GLU A 290 -10.88 -14.43 -18.08
N ARG A 291 -11.80 -14.67 -17.13
CA ARG A 291 -13.12 -15.25 -17.45
C ARG A 291 -14.12 -14.23 -17.94
N SER A 292 -14.04 -12.98 -17.48
CA SER A 292 -15.14 -12.04 -17.62
C SER A 292 -14.72 -10.68 -18.15
N LEU A 293 -13.60 -10.11 -17.68
CA LEU A 293 -13.26 -8.72 -18.03
C LEU A 293 -12.53 -8.61 -19.38
N LEU A 294 -11.67 -9.55 -19.74
CA LEU A 294 -10.93 -9.53 -21.01
C LEU A 294 -11.83 -9.63 -22.25
N HIS A 295 -12.99 -10.28 -22.10
CA HIS A 295 -13.94 -10.56 -23.16
C HIS A 295 -15.30 -9.90 -22.92
N ALA A 296 -15.37 -8.96 -21.97
CA ALA A 296 -16.59 -8.21 -21.71
C ALA A 296 -17.00 -7.43 -22.96
N ARG A 297 -18.28 -7.52 -23.34
CA ARG A 297 -18.84 -6.64 -24.37
C ARG A 297 -18.73 -5.18 -23.90
N ALA A 298 -18.64 -4.23 -24.84
CA ALA A 298 -18.52 -2.80 -24.53
C ALA A 298 -19.64 -2.25 -23.60
N ASP A 299 -20.81 -2.90 -23.59
CA ASP A 299 -21.97 -2.55 -22.77
C ASP A 299 -22.16 -3.44 -21.53
N ALA A 300 -21.28 -4.41 -21.28
CA ALA A 300 -21.35 -5.27 -20.10
C ALA A 300 -20.76 -4.55 -18.89
N SER A 301 -21.52 -4.45 -17.80
CA SER A 301 -21.07 -3.91 -16.50
C SER A 301 -20.19 -4.91 -15.74
N ALA A 302 -19.21 -5.51 -16.41
CA ALA A 302 -18.30 -6.46 -15.79
C ALA A 302 -17.36 -5.71 -14.85
N GLN A 303 -17.37 -6.09 -13.59
CA GLN A 303 -16.52 -5.52 -12.56
C GLN A 303 -16.02 -6.58 -11.58
N PHE A 304 -14.89 -6.32 -10.95
CA PHE A 304 -14.36 -7.14 -9.86
C PHE A 304 -13.87 -6.22 -8.73
N ALA A 305 -14.42 -6.38 -7.52
CA ALA A 305 -14.04 -5.59 -6.35
C ALA A 305 -13.23 -6.44 -5.36
N TRP A 306 -12.19 -5.84 -4.76
CA TRP A 306 -11.38 -6.45 -3.70
C TRP A 306 -10.80 -5.36 -2.79
N HIS A 307 -10.90 -5.56 -1.48
CA HIS A 307 -10.18 -4.76 -0.48
C HIS A 307 -10.31 -3.22 -0.66
N GLY A 308 -11.48 -2.74 -1.07
CA GLY A 308 -11.72 -1.31 -1.33
C GLY A 308 -11.18 -0.79 -2.67
N ALA A 309 -10.92 -1.67 -3.64
CA ALA A 309 -10.58 -1.33 -5.01
C ALA A 309 -11.48 -2.10 -5.99
N THR A 310 -11.71 -1.53 -7.17
CA THR A 310 -12.54 -2.14 -8.21
C THR A 310 -11.87 -2.07 -9.58
N LEU A 311 -11.95 -3.19 -10.31
CA LEU A 311 -11.61 -3.32 -11.72
C LEU A 311 -12.87 -3.21 -12.56
N ARG A 312 -12.81 -2.44 -13.65
CA ARG A 312 -13.94 -2.23 -14.56
C ARG A 312 -13.45 -2.23 -16.00
N CYS A 313 -14.21 -2.86 -16.89
CA CYS A 313 -13.95 -2.80 -18.33
C CYS A 313 -14.80 -1.70 -18.97
N TRP A 314 -14.19 -0.84 -19.80
CA TRP A 314 -14.91 0.12 -20.61
C TRP A 314 -14.12 0.55 -21.85
N ARG A 315 -14.76 0.53 -23.03
CA ARG A 315 -14.17 0.87 -24.35
C ARG A 315 -12.78 0.26 -24.59
N GLU A 316 -12.70 -1.07 -24.54
CA GLU A 316 -11.44 -1.79 -24.80
C GLU A 316 -10.30 -1.43 -23.83
N ALA A 317 -10.65 -0.93 -22.64
CA ALA A 317 -9.69 -0.60 -21.60
C ALA A 317 -10.14 -1.10 -20.23
N LEU A 318 -9.17 -1.48 -19.40
CA LEU A 318 -9.35 -1.93 -18.03
C LEU A 318 -8.97 -0.80 -17.07
N TYR A 319 -9.88 -0.43 -16.19
CA TYR A 319 -9.70 0.59 -15.17
C TYR A 319 -9.52 -0.09 -13.83
N ALA A 320 -8.55 0.35 -13.04
CA ALA A 320 -8.38 -0.03 -11.65
C ALA A 320 -8.41 1.22 -10.79
N GLU A 321 -9.39 1.31 -9.90
CA GLU A 321 -9.63 2.49 -9.08
C GLU A 321 -9.88 2.06 -7.63
N ARG A 322 -9.51 2.91 -6.68
CA ARG A 322 -9.97 2.77 -5.30
C ARG A 322 -11.46 3.08 -5.23
N ASP A 323 -12.20 2.33 -4.43
CA ASP A 323 -13.62 2.57 -4.26
C ASP A 323 -13.84 3.96 -3.67
N PRO A 324 -14.55 4.85 -4.39
CA PRO A 324 -14.75 6.20 -3.91
C PRO A 324 -15.80 6.18 -2.78
N PRO A 325 -15.72 7.14 -1.83
CA PRO A 325 -16.71 7.24 -0.77
C PRO A 325 -18.12 7.48 -1.33
N PRO A 326 -19.19 7.10 -0.61
CA PRO A 326 -20.55 7.29 -1.07
C PRO A 326 -20.88 8.79 -1.25
N LEU A 327 -21.70 9.09 -2.25
CA LEU A 327 -22.22 10.44 -2.51
C LEU A 327 -23.73 10.48 -2.19
N PRO A 328 -24.21 11.44 -1.39
CA PRO A 328 -25.65 11.66 -1.22
C PRO A 328 -26.26 12.16 -2.54
N GLY A 329 -27.24 11.43 -3.08
CA GLY A 329 -27.82 11.74 -4.41
C GLY A 329 -28.60 13.06 -4.49
N ASP A 330 -28.99 13.60 -3.34
CA ASP A 330 -29.68 14.87 -3.15
C ASP A 330 -28.72 16.03 -2.81
N TRP A 331 -27.41 15.78 -2.76
CA TRP A 331 -26.45 16.81 -2.42
C TRP A 331 -26.47 17.97 -3.44
N GLN A 332 -26.52 19.18 -2.88
CA GLN A 332 -26.40 20.44 -3.61
C GLN A 332 -25.73 21.50 -2.73
N ALA A 333 -25.10 22.48 -3.37
CA ALA A 333 -24.47 23.63 -2.73
C ALA A 333 -24.64 24.90 -3.58
N GLN A 334 -24.50 26.06 -2.95
CA GLN A 334 -24.32 27.35 -3.64
C GLN A 334 -22.83 27.70 -3.63
N TRP A 335 -22.31 28.14 -4.77
CA TRP A 335 -20.88 28.40 -4.93
C TRP A 335 -20.63 29.69 -5.70
N ASP A 336 -19.89 30.60 -5.07
CA ASP A 336 -19.53 31.91 -5.63
C ASP A 336 -18.18 31.92 -6.36
N GLY A 337 -17.48 30.78 -6.42
CA GLY A 337 -16.18 30.65 -7.10
C GLY A 337 -14.98 31.22 -6.36
N ARG A 338 -15.16 31.89 -5.20
CA ARG A 338 -14.08 32.60 -4.51
C ARG A 338 -13.19 31.68 -3.68
N ALA A 339 -13.79 30.63 -3.11
CA ALA A 339 -13.08 29.59 -2.38
C ALA A 339 -13.36 28.21 -3.02
N PRO A 340 -12.46 27.23 -2.90
CA PRO A 340 -12.73 25.85 -3.30
C PRO A 340 -14.02 25.30 -2.70
N LEU A 341 -14.87 24.69 -3.53
CA LEU A 341 -16.08 24.00 -3.06
C LEU A 341 -15.74 22.55 -2.72
N ALA A 342 -15.84 22.19 -1.45
CA ALA A 342 -15.71 20.81 -0.99
C ALA A 342 -16.92 19.96 -1.41
N LEU A 343 -16.65 18.83 -2.07
CA LEU A 343 -17.65 17.83 -2.42
C LEU A 343 -17.76 16.76 -1.32
N PRO A 344 -18.89 16.03 -1.20
CA PRO A 344 -19.06 15.01 -0.16
C PRO A 344 -18.10 13.83 -0.27
N ASP A 345 -17.44 13.67 -1.41
CA ASP A 345 -16.41 12.64 -1.61
C ASP A 345 -14.97 13.13 -1.44
N GLY A 346 -14.78 14.31 -0.83
CA GLY A 346 -13.48 14.87 -0.46
C GLY A 346 -12.72 15.54 -1.60
N ARG A 347 -13.28 15.56 -2.81
CA ARG A 347 -12.76 16.36 -3.93
C ARG A 347 -13.13 17.83 -3.76
N HIS A 348 -12.38 18.71 -4.43
CA HIS A 348 -12.69 20.14 -4.48
C HIS A 348 -12.92 20.59 -5.92
N LEU A 349 -13.99 21.34 -6.13
CA LEU A 349 -14.21 22.09 -7.37
C LEU A 349 -13.67 23.51 -7.17
N GLN A 350 -12.79 23.95 -8.06
CA GLN A 350 -12.07 25.21 -7.94
C GLN A 350 -12.21 26.05 -9.21
N LEU A 351 -12.20 27.37 -9.03
CA LEU A 351 -12.05 28.34 -10.08
C LEU A 351 -10.63 28.91 -10.00
N LEU A 352 -9.80 28.58 -10.98
CA LEU A 352 -8.40 29.01 -11.04
C LEU A 352 -8.28 30.21 -11.99
N ALA A 353 -7.65 31.28 -11.52
CA ALA A 353 -7.36 32.51 -12.28
C ALA A 353 -6.10 33.19 -11.72
N ASP A 354 -5.51 34.11 -12.48
CA ASP A 354 -4.29 34.82 -12.08
C ASP A 354 -4.51 35.85 -10.95
N ALA A 355 -5.76 36.26 -10.76
CA ALA A 355 -6.19 37.19 -9.71
C ALA A 355 -7.46 36.66 -9.02
N PRO A 356 -7.75 37.10 -7.78
CA PRO A 356 -8.97 36.71 -7.07
C PRO A 356 -10.21 36.93 -7.93
N LEU A 357 -10.95 35.85 -8.17
CA LEU A 357 -12.10 35.83 -9.05
C LEU A 357 -13.28 35.14 -8.37
N GLY A 358 -14.50 35.57 -8.72
CA GLY A 358 -15.74 34.93 -8.30
C GLY A 358 -16.83 35.21 -9.31
N PHE A 359 -17.92 34.46 -9.22
CA PHE A 359 -19.12 34.70 -10.00
C PHE A 359 -19.88 35.91 -9.45
N ASP A 360 -20.57 36.63 -10.33
CA ASP A 360 -21.36 37.82 -9.95
C ASP A 360 -22.53 37.44 -9.02
N ALA A 361 -23.06 36.23 -9.16
CA ALA A 361 -24.02 35.61 -8.27
C ALA A 361 -23.62 34.16 -7.97
N PRO A 362 -23.93 33.63 -6.77
CA PRO A 362 -23.70 32.22 -6.46
C PRO A 362 -24.40 31.29 -7.44
N LEU A 363 -23.66 30.30 -7.93
CA LEU A 363 -24.14 29.28 -8.84
C LEU A 363 -24.53 28.02 -8.05
N GLN A 364 -25.54 27.29 -8.54
CA GLN A 364 -25.94 26.03 -7.91
C GLN A 364 -25.04 24.90 -8.40
N VAL A 365 -24.45 24.16 -7.47
CA VAL A 365 -23.73 22.91 -7.75
C VAL A 365 -24.55 21.74 -7.24
N ARG A 366 -24.77 20.73 -8.07
CA ARG A 366 -25.46 19.48 -7.67
C ARG A 366 -24.90 18.27 -8.40
N LEU A 367 -25.19 17.08 -7.92
CA LEU A 367 -24.82 15.85 -8.61
C LEU A 367 -25.70 15.58 -9.83
N ARG A 368 -25.18 14.79 -10.75
CA ARG A 368 -25.88 14.39 -11.97
C ARG A 368 -27.06 13.47 -11.65
N GLN A 369 -28.24 13.78 -12.16
CA GLN A 369 -29.47 13.00 -12.01
C GLN A 369 -29.94 12.37 -13.35
N GLY A 370 -29.38 12.80 -14.48
CA GLY A 370 -29.78 12.37 -15.81
C GLY A 370 -30.76 13.35 -16.47
N GLY A 371 -30.82 13.30 -17.80
CA GLY A 371 -31.70 14.19 -18.61
C GLY A 371 -31.14 15.59 -18.88
N GLU A 372 -29.97 15.94 -18.32
CA GLU A 372 -29.38 17.26 -18.49
C GLU A 372 -28.97 17.54 -19.94
N ARG A 373 -29.06 18.81 -20.34
CA ARG A 373 -28.63 19.28 -21.67
C ARG A 373 -27.63 20.42 -21.53
N VAL A 374 -26.66 20.45 -22.45
CA VAL A 374 -25.59 21.46 -22.48
C VAL A 374 -25.48 22.07 -23.87
N LEU A 375 -25.27 23.39 -23.94
CA LEU A 375 -24.91 24.09 -25.17
C LEU A 375 -23.39 24.27 -25.20
N LEU A 376 -22.70 23.59 -26.10
CA LEU A 376 -21.24 23.67 -26.21
C LEU A 376 -20.79 24.92 -27.01
N PRO A 377 -19.58 25.44 -26.76
CA PRO A 377 -18.99 26.50 -27.58
C PRO A 377 -19.03 26.15 -29.08
N GLY A 378 -19.37 27.13 -29.92
CA GLY A 378 -19.46 26.95 -31.38
C GLY A 378 -20.65 26.13 -31.88
N ARG A 379 -21.56 25.66 -31.01
CA ARG A 379 -22.80 24.96 -31.40
C ARG A 379 -24.02 25.87 -31.28
N VAL A 380 -24.99 25.69 -32.18
CA VAL A 380 -26.26 26.44 -32.20
C VAL A 380 -27.33 25.81 -31.31
N HIS A 381 -27.32 24.48 -31.18
CA HIS A 381 -28.33 23.74 -30.41
C HIS A 381 -27.73 23.01 -29.21
N SER A 382 -28.52 22.89 -28.13
CA SER A 382 -28.16 22.10 -26.96
C SER A 382 -28.15 20.61 -27.30
N GLN A 383 -27.28 19.85 -26.64
CA GLN A 383 -27.16 18.39 -26.77
C GLN A 383 -27.36 17.72 -25.41
N ALA A 384 -27.73 16.45 -25.40
CA ALA A 384 -27.83 15.69 -24.16
C ALA A 384 -26.44 15.55 -23.52
N LEU A 385 -26.29 15.93 -22.24
CA LEU A 385 -25.01 15.84 -21.54
C LEU A 385 -24.46 14.41 -21.55
N LYS A 386 -25.35 13.40 -21.48
CA LYS A 386 -24.97 11.98 -21.60
C LYS A 386 -24.18 11.71 -22.88
N GLN A 387 -24.62 12.24 -24.02
CA GLN A 387 -23.97 12.05 -25.31
C GLN A 387 -22.63 12.78 -25.35
N VAL A 388 -22.60 14.04 -24.90
CA VAL A 388 -21.36 14.83 -24.83
C VAL A 388 -20.29 14.13 -23.96
N LEU A 389 -20.67 13.56 -22.81
CA LEU A 389 -19.75 12.81 -21.95
C LEU A 389 -19.33 11.46 -22.54
N GLN A 390 -20.14 10.86 -23.43
CA GLN A 390 -19.75 9.67 -24.19
C GLN A 390 -18.71 10.01 -25.25
N GLU A 391 -18.93 11.09 -26.00
CA GLU A 391 -18.01 11.62 -27.01
C GLU A 391 -16.67 12.04 -26.38
N ALA A 392 -16.72 12.70 -25.22
CA ALA A 392 -15.54 13.08 -24.43
C ALA A 392 -14.88 11.89 -23.69
N ALA A 393 -15.29 10.66 -24.00
CA ALA A 393 -14.72 9.43 -23.46
C ALA A 393 -14.67 9.36 -21.91
N VAL A 394 -15.64 9.92 -21.19
CA VAL A 394 -15.72 9.80 -19.72
C VAL A 394 -16.39 8.47 -19.34
N PRO A 395 -15.83 7.60 -18.47
CA PRO A 395 -16.47 6.35 -18.06
C PRO A 395 -17.82 6.54 -17.32
N PRO A 396 -18.81 5.63 -17.48
CA PRO A 396 -20.15 5.79 -16.90
C PRO A 396 -20.18 6.04 -15.39
N TRP A 397 -19.33 5.36 -14.62
CA TRP A 397 -19.25 5.52 -13.17
C TRP A 397 -18.59 6.84 -12.74
N GLN A 398 -17.69 7.39 -13.55
CA GLN A 398 -17.14 8.73 -13.32
C GLN A 398 -18.18 9.81 -13.67
N ARG A 399 -18.94 9.64 -14.77
CA ARG A 399 -20.03 10.56 -15.17
C ARG A 399 -21.08 10.76 -14.07
N ALA A 400 -21.44 9.68 -13.38
CA ALA A 400 -22.43 9.73 -12.29
C ALA A 400 -21.97 10.60 -11.11
N ARG A 401 -20.67 10.85 -11.00
CA ARG A 401 -20.03 11.56 -9.88
C ARG A 401 -19.54 12.95 -10.27
N LEU A 402 -19.82 13.44 -11.48
CA LEU A 402 -19.43 14.79 -11.87
C LEU A 402 -20.32 15.82 -11.15
N PRO A 403 -19.74 16.84 -10.49
CA PRO A 403 -20.50 17.98 -10.02
C PRO A 403 -20.98 18.78 -11.24
N LEU A 404 -22.25 19.16 -11.24
CA LEU A 404 -22.85 19.94 -12.31
C LEU A 404 -23.11 21.36 -11.80
N LEU A 405 -22.61 22.35 -12.53
CA LEU A 405 -22.75 23.77 -12.22
C LEU A 405 -23.91 24.37 -13.00
N PHE A 406 -24.86 25.00 -12.32
CA PHE A 406 -26.07 25.58 -12.89
C PHE A 406 -26.21 27.05 -12.56
N ASP A 407 -26.76 27.79 -13.52
CA ASP A 407 -27.26 29.15 -13.34
C ASP A 407 -28.73 29.19 -13.78
N ALA A 408 -29.64 29.57 -12.86
CA ALA A 408 -31.08 29.59 -13.11
C ALA A 408 -31.64 28.34 -13.83
N GLY A 409 -31.14 27.15 -13.47
CA GLY A 409 -31.54 25.86 -14.08
C GLY A 409 -30.84 25.52 -15.41
N ARG A 410 -30.03 26.43 -15.97
CA ARG A 410 -29.19 26.18 -17.15
C ARG A 410 -27.85 25.58 -16.73
N LEU A 411 -27.48 24.45 -17.35
CA LEU A 411 -26.19 23.81 -17.11
C LEU A 411 -25.05 24.64 -17.71
N LEU A 412 -24.09 25.02 -16.87
CA LEU A 412 -22.89 25.78 -17.22
C LEU A 412 -21.63 24.92 -17.31
N ALA A 413 -21.50 23.88 -16.48
CA ALA A 413 -20.38 22.94 -16.56
C ALA A 413 -20.71 21.56 -15.95
N ALA A 414 -19.97 20.54 -16.37
CA ALA A 414 -19.90 19.24 -15.72
C ALA A 414 -18.45 18.99 -15.28
N GLY A 415 -18.17 19.29 -14.01
CA GLY A 415 -16.83 19.35 -13.45
C GLY A 415 -15.94 20.33 -14.22
N ASP A 416 -14.70 19.90 -14.46
CA ASP A 416 -13.71 20.54 -15.31
C ASP A 416 -13.69 19.98 -16.75
N ARG A 417 -14.49 18.94 -17.03
CA ARG A 417 -14.45 18.21 -18.30
C ARG A 417 -15.24 18.88 -19.41
N ILE A 418 -16.45 19.35 -19.10
CA ILE A 418 -17.36 19.96 -20.07
C ILE A 418 -17.75 21.35 -19.57
N VAL A 419 -17.51 22.38 -20.39
CA VAL A 419 -17.91 23.76 -20.11
C VAL A 419 -18.86 24.25 -21.20
N ALA A 420 -20.02 24.75 -20.80
CA ALA A 420 -21.02 25.29 -21.70
C ALA A 420 -20.56 26.63 -22.30
N ALA A 421 -21.10 26.99 -23.47
CA ALA A 421 -20.73 28.20 -24.22
C ALA A 421 -20.72 29.49 -23.38
N PRO A 422 -21.73 29.79 -22.53
CA PRO A 422 -21.73 31.03 -21.76
C PRO A 422 -20.58 31.10 -20.75
N LEU A 423 -20.36 30.01 -20.01
CA LEU A 423 -19.29 29.95 -19.02
C LEU A 423 -17.92 29.89 -19.69
N HIS A 424 -17.81 29.21 -20.82
CA HIS A 424 -16.55 29.16 -21.58
C HIS A 424 -16.12 30.56 -22.02
N ALA A 425 -17.03 31.35 -22.59
CA ALA A 425 -16.74 32.74 -22.96
C ALA A 425 -16.34 33.59 -21.73
N TRP A 426 -17.07 33.45 -20.62
CA TRP A 426 -16.77 34.14 -19.37
C TRP A 426 -15.38 33.80 -18.84
N LEU A 427 -15.01 32.52 -18.81
CA LEU A 427 -13.70 32.03 -18.36
C LEU A 427 -12.56 32.53 -19.24
N GLN A 428 -12.72 32.49 -20.56
CA GLN A 428 -11.71 32.96 -21.53
C GLN A 428 -11.38 34.44 -21.36
N THR A 429 -12.40 35.30 -21.19
CA THR A 429 -12.19 36.75 -20.99
C THR A 429 -11.43 37.09 -19.70
N ARG A 430 -11.32 36.15 -18.77
CA ARG A 430 -10.71 36.33 -17.44
C ARG A 430 -9.47 35.47 -17.24
N ASN A 431 -8.98 34.81 -18.29
CA ASN A 431 -7.91 33.82 -18.23
C ASN A 431 -8.11 32.80 -17.09
N ALA A 432 -9.35 32.33 -16.92
CA ALA A 432 -9.74 31.45 -15.83
C ALA A 432 -10.08 30.04 -16.33
N ARG A 433 -10.03 29.05 -15.43
CA ARG A 433 -10.48 27.67 -15.70
C ARG A 433 -11.09 27.03 -14.47
N LEU A 434 -11.99 26.08 -14.70
CA LEU A 434 -12.42 25.16 -13.65
C LEU A 434 -11.39 24.05 -13.48
N ALA A 435 -11.18 23.62 -12.24
CA ALA A 435 -10.40 22.44 -11.91
C ALA A 435 -11.19 21.58 -10.91
N LEU A 436 -11.18 20.28 -11.13
CA LEU A 436 -11.74 19.32 -10.19
C LEU A 436 -10.60 18.42 -9.70
N ASP A 437 -10.23 18.57 -8.44
CA ASP A 437 -9.13 17.80 -7.89
C ASP A 437 -9.47 16.30 -7.89
N ALA A 438 -8.47 15.46 -8.15
CA ALA A 438 -8.54 14.07 -7.71
C ALA A 438 -8.67 14.05 -6.18
N VAL A 439 -9.34 13.04 -5.60
CA VAL A 439 -9.42 12.89 -4.14
C VAL A 439 -8.02 13.08 -3.58
N ALA A 440 -7.82 14.07 -2.72
CA ALA A 440 -6.52 14.30 -2.13
C ALA A 440 -6.11 13.00 -1.42
N THR A 441 -5.09 12.32 -1.96
CA THR A 441 -4.20 11.55 -1.09
C THR A 441 -3.72 12.54 -0.05
N PRO A 442 -3.84 12.26 1.26
CA PRO A 442 -3.44 13.21 2.30
C PRO A 442 -2.05 13.73 1.93
N SER A 443 -1.99 15.03 1.63
CA SER A 443 -0.77 15.69 1.21
C SER A 443 0.24 15.60 2.35
N SER A 444 1.45 15.11 2.05
CA SER A 444 2.61 15.43 2.88
C SER A 444 2.61 16.95 3.12
N PRO A 445 2.74 17.43 4.36
CA PRO A 445 2.95 18.85 4.58
C PRO A 445 4.23 19.26 3.85
N ALA A 446 4.14 20.36 3.09
CA ALA A 446 5.25 20.90 2.33
C ALA A 446 6.47 21.15 3.25
N PRO A 447 7.70 20.99 2.73
CA PRO A 447 8.91 21.18 3.51
C PRO A 447 9.02 22.64 3.95
N HIS A 448 9.15 22.84 5.27
CA HIS A 448 9.70 24.05 5.84
C HIS A 448 11.14 23.78 6.30
#